data_AF-A0A2D8MMQ0-F1
#
_entry.id   AF-A0A2D8MMQ0-F1
#
_cell.length_a   1.000
_cell.length_b   1.000
_cell.length_c   1.000
_cell.angle_alpha   90.00
_cell.angle_beta   90.00
_cell.angle_gamma   90.00
#
_symmetry.space_group_name_H-M   'P 1'
#
loop_
_entity.id
_entity.type
_entity.pdbx_description
1 polymer ?
#
loop_
_entity_poly.entity_id
_entity_poly.type
_entity_poly.pdbx_seq_one_letter_code
_entity_poly.pdbx_strand_id
1 'polypeptide(L)' 'MKVKTRYLLTDVTDYKIIKSLDISDIRIIRNDFTSNIIIKVRLANLNQVKLQLTKQKIKVLKISGTLKSLKNQNN' A
#
# COMPACT_ATOMS: atom_id res chain seq x y z
N MET A 1 7.78 1.40 -22.16
CA MET A 1 7.93 0.24 -21.24
C MET A 1 6.90 0.37 -20.11
N LYS A 2 6.12 -0.67 -19.78
CA LYS A 2 5.06 -0.58 -18.76
C LYS A 2 5.67 -0.52 -17.36
N VAL A 3 5.40 0.55 -16.60
CA VAL A 3 5.93 0.74 -15.24
C VAL A 3 5.35 -0.36 -14.33
N LYS A 4 6.23 -1.16 -13.72
CA LYS A 4 5.82 -2.20 -12.76
C LYS A 4 5.32 -1.55 -11.47
N THR A 5 4.19 -2.01 -10.96
CA THR A 5 3.59 -1.51 -9.72
C THR A 5 3.50 -2.60 -8.66
N ARG A 6 3.36 -2.17 -7.41
CA ARG A 6 3.08 -3.01 -6.25
C ARG A 6 1.93 -2.42 -5.45
N TYR A 7 1.24 -3.28 -4.74
CA TYR A 7 0.14 -2.94 -3.86
C TYR A 7 0.51 -3.38 -2.45
N LEU A 8 0.48 -2.44 -1.52
CA LEU A 8 0.76 -2.62 -0.11
C LEU A 8 -0.59 -2.62 0.61
N LEU A 9 -0.79 -3.59 1.50
CA LEU A 9 -1.93 -3.62 2.41
C LEU A 9 -1.45 -3.11 3.78
N THR A 10 -2.11 -2.11 4.33
CA THR A 10 -1.82 -1.53 5.64
C THR A 10 -3.10 -1.43 6.47
N ASP A 11 -2.97 -1.25 7.78
CA ASP A 11 -4.11 -1.13 8.68
C ASP A 11 -4.97 0.11 8.38
N VAL A 12 -6.27 0.04 8.67
CA VAL A 12 -7.21 1.15 8.48
C VAL A 12 -6.96 2.33 9.41
N THR A 13 -6.43 2.05 10.60
CA THR A 13 -6.13 3.06 11.63
C THR A 13 -5.06 4.05 11.16
N ASP A 14 -4.20 3.64 10.22
CA ASP A 14 -3.11 4.43 9.69
C ASP A 14 -3.53 5.43 8.59
N TYR A 15 -4.82 5.51 8.24
CA TYR A 15 -5.30 6.33 7.09
C TYR A 15 -4.88 7.79 7.16
N LYS A 16 -5.05 8.42 8.33
CA LYS A 16 -4.69 9.83 8.51
C LYS A 16 -3.20 10.06 8.30
N ILE A 17 -2.37 9.14 8.80
CA ILE A 17 -0.90 9.21 8.72
C ILE A 17 -0.46 9.00 7.27
N ILE A 18 -1.00 7.99 6.59
CA ILE A 18 -0.70 7.69 5.18
C ILE A 18 -1.13 8.85 4.27
N LYS A 19 -2.26 9.50 4.57
CA LYS A 19 -2.73 10.65 3.81
C LYS A 19 -1.87 11.90 4.04
N SER A 20 -1.31 12.07 5.24
CA SER A 20 -0.39 13.17 5.55
C SER A 20 1.05 12.93 5.09
N LEU A 21 1.40 11.66 4.84
CA LEU A 21 2.65 11.28 4.23
C LEU A 21 2.60 11.76 2.77
N ASP A 22 3.14 12.95 2.51
CA ASP A 22 3.30 13.55 1.20
C ASP A 22 4.33 12.77 0.36
N ILE A 23 3.99 11.52 0.04
CA ILE A 23 4.81 10.64 -0.78
C ILE A 23 4.26 10.75 -2.20
N SER A 24 4.93 11.56 -3.01
CA SER A 24 4.56 11.88 -4.39
C SER A 24 4.34 10.67 -5.31
N ASP A 25 4.78 9.47 -4.91
CA ASP A 25 4.67 8.23 -5.68
C ASP A 25 3.72 7.18 -5.10
N ILE A 26 2.88 7.54 -4.13
CA ILE A 26 1.82 6.66 -3.62
C ILE A 26 0.43 7.08 -4.09
N ARG A 27 -0.42 6.09 -4.33
CA ARG A 27 -1.86 6.30 -4.52
C ARG A 27 -2.63 5.39 -3.59
N ILE A 28 -3.45 5.98 -2.72
CA ILE A 28 -4.40 5.22 -1.91
C ILE A 28 -5.52 4.69 -2.83
N ILE A 29 -5.79 3.40 -2.74
CA ILE A 29 -6.83 2.71 -3.50
C ILE A 29 -8.00 2.47 -2.55
N ARG A 30 -9.15 3.07 -2.88
CA ARG A 30 -10.43 2.69 -2.26
C ARG A 30 -10.83 1.32 -2.78
N ASN A 31 -11.30 0.47 -1.88
CA ASN A 31 -11.71 -0.88 -2.19
C ASN A 31 -12.83 -1.32 -1.25
N ASP A 32 -13.66 -2.25 -1.71
CA ASP A 32 -14.84 -2.72 -0.95
C ASP A 32 -14.65 -4.13 -0.40
N PHE A 33 -13.49 -4.76 -0.63
CA PHE A 33 -13.24 -6.16 -0.26
C PHE A 33 -12.39 -6.32 1.01
N THR A 34 -11.84 -5.24 1.54
CA THR A 34 -11.16 -5.22 2.83
C THR A 34 -11.30 -3.85 3.47
N SER A 35 -11.50 -3.83 4.79
CA SER A 35 -11.50 -2.59 5.59
C SER A 35 -10.11 -1.95 5.66
N ASN A 36 -9.06 -2.68 5.28
CA ASN A 36 -7.68 -2.22 5.26
C ASN A 36 -7.40 -1.24 4.12
N ILE A 37 -6.35 -0.44 4.29
CA ILE A 37 -5.92 0.53 3.28
C ILE A 37 -5.01 -0.18 2.28
N ILE A 38 -5.26 0.10 1.00
CA ILE A 38 -4.38 -0.36 -0.07
C ILE A 38 -3.62 0.84 -0.63
N ILE A 39 -2.30 0.74 -0.66
CA ILE A 39 -1.42 1.74 -1.25
C ILE A 39 -0.83 1.15 -2.53
N LYS A 40 -1.10 1.79 -3.67
CA LYS A 40 -0.45 1.49 -4.94
C LYS A 40 0.84 2.31 -5.05
N VAL A 41 1.94 1.61 -5.34
CA VAL A 41 3.27 2.22 -5.47
C VAL A 41 3.95 1.72 -6.74
N ARG A 42 4.87 2.52 -7.29
CA ARG A 42 5.78 2.05 -8.33
C ARG A 42 6.79 1.08 -7.72
N LEU A 43 7.12 0.00 -8.43
CA LEU A 43 8.07 -1.01 -7.94
C LEU A 43 9.44 -0.38 -7.64
N ALA A 44 9.88 0.58 -8.45
CA ALA A 44 11.13 1.31 -8.23
C ALA A 44 11.19 2.03 -6.87
N ASN A 45 10.05 2.48 -6.36
CA ASN A 45 9.97 3.29 -5.15
C ASN A 45 9.50 2.48 -3.93
N LEU A 46 9.30 1.15 -4.10
CA LEU A 46 8.78 0.26 -3.07
C LEU A 46 9.62 0.35 -1.78
N ASN A 47 10.95 0.33 -1.91
CA ASN A 47 11.85 0.32 -0.76
C ASN A 47 11.79 1.65 0.01
N GLN A 48 11.75 2.78 -0.70
CA GLN A 48 11.62 4.10 -0.10
C GLN A 48 10.28 4.25 0.64
N VAL A 49 9.18 3.85 0.01
CA VAL A 49 7.85 3.89 0.65
C VAL A 49 7.84 2.99 1.89
N LYS A 50 8.39 1.77 1.80
CA LYS A 50 8.45 0.84 2.93
C LYS A 50 9.21 1.46 4.11
N LEU A 51 10.35 2.09 3.84
CA LEU A 51 11.14 2.78 4.88
C LEU A 51 10.35 3.91 5.54
N GLN A 52 9.64 4.73 4.75
CA GLN A 52 8.80 5.82 5.28
C GLN A 52 7.64 5.31 6.13
N LEU A 53 6.97 4.24 5.69
CA LEU A 53 5.91 3.59 6.47
C LEU A 53 6.47 3.05 7.80
N THR A 54 7.63 2.37 7.78
CA THR A 54 8.28 1.88 8.99
C THR A 54 8.69 3.01 9.95
N LYS A 55 9.20 4.14 9.43
CA LYS A 55 9.51 5.33 10.26
C LYS A 55 8.29 5.88 10.98
N GLN A 56 7.12 5.82 10.34
CA GLN A 56 5.84 6.22 10.93
C GLN A 56 5.16 5.11 11.74
N LYS A 57 5.86 3.98 11.98
CA LYS A 57 5.33 2.80 12.68
C LYS A 57 4.12 2.15 12.00
N ILE A 58 3.89 2.45 10.72
CA ILE A 58 2.82 1.86 9.92
C ILE A 58 3.24 0.44 9.53
N LYS A 59 2.40 -0.53 9.89
CA LYS A 59 2.65 -1.94 9.59
C LYS A 59 2.13 -2.29 8.20
N VAL A 60 3.03 -2.77 7.34
CA VAL A 60 2.64 -3.39 6.07
C VAL A 60 2.23 -4.83 6.34
N LEU A 61 0.95 -5.11 6.19
CA LEU A 61 0.36 -6.43 6.37
C LEU A 61 0.73 -7.37 5.22
N LYS A 62 0.72 -6.85 3.99
CA LYS A 62 1.01 -7.64 2.78
C LYS A 62 1.51 -6.78 1.63
N ILE A 63 2.27 -7.40 0.73
CA ILE A 63 2.71 -6.80 -0.54
C ILE A 63 2.31 -7.73 -1.69
N SER A 64 1.79 -7.17 -2.78
CA SER A 64 1.49 -7.96 -3.97
C SER A 64 1.75 -7.20 -5.28
N GLY A 65 1.91 -7.96 -6.37
CA GLY A 65 1.99 -7.41 -7.73
C GLY A 65 0.65 -6.97 -8.30
N THR A 66 -0.46 -7.53 -7.81
CA THR A 66 -1.81 -7.22 -8.30
C THR A 66 -2.81 -7.04 -7.17
N LEU A 67 -3.87 -6.26 -7.41
CA LEU A 67 -4.99 -6.11 -6.46
C LEU A 67 -5.73 -7.44 -6.23
N LYS A 68 -5.89 -8.26 -7.28
CA LYS A 68 -6.57 -9.56 -7.21
C LYS A 68 -5.90 -10.49 -6.19
N SER A 69 -4.57 -10.50 -6.16
CA SER A 69 -3.78 -11.28 -5.20
C SER A 69 -3.85 -10.75 -3.75
N LEU A 70 -4.32 -9.51 -3.53
CA LEU A 70 -4.68 -9.02 -2.19
C LEU A 70 -6.09 -9.47 -1.78
N LYS A 71 -7.02 -9.59 -2.73
CA LYS A 71 -8.41 -10.02 -2.48
C LYS A 71 -8.55 -11.52 -2.16
N ASN A 72 -7.79 -12.38 -2.83
CA ASN A 72 -7.96 -13.85 -2.78
C ASN A 72 -7.42 -14.54 -1.50
N GLN A 73 -7.62 -13.98 -0.30
CA GLN A 73 -7.16 -14.62 0.95
C GLN A 73 -8.25 -15.00 1.95
N ASN A 74 -9.53 -14.82 1.61
CA ASN A 74 -10.64 -15.36 2.38
C ASN A 74 -11.11 -16.70 1.77
N ASN A 75 -10.20 -17.67 1.63
CA ASN A 75 -10.57 -19.04 1.26
C ASN A 75 -9.90 -20.00 2.24
#